data_AF-A0A165VGP7-F1
#
_entry.id   AF-A0A165VGP7-F1
#
_cell.length_a   1.000
_cell.length_b   1.000
_cell.length_c   1.000
_cell.angle_alpha   90.00
_cell.angle_beta   90.00
_cell.angle_gamma   90.00
#
_symmetry.space_group_name_H-M   'P 1'
#
loop_
_entity.id
_entity.type
_entity.pdbx_description
1 polymer ?
#
loop_
_entity_poly.entity_id
_entity_poly.type
_entity_poly.pdbx_seq_one_letter_code
_entity_poly.pdbx_strand_id
1 'polypeptide(L)' 'MRLQAAIKNPNVSNEAKERSQHIFEDMESQPEEVHYPMKDEKSDTRVNAGYKATMKNPNVSTEAKENAEQILEERGAI' A
#
# COMPACT_ATOMS: atom_id res chain seq x y z
N MET A 1 -9.92 14.80 -3.53
CA MET A 1 -10.35 14.71 -4.95
C MET A 1 -9.14 14.75 -5.88
N ARG A 2 -8.58 13.59 -6.27
CA ARG A 2 -7.41 13.51 -7.18
C ARG A 2 -7.74 13.07 -8.61
N LEU A 3 -9.00 12.68 -8.90
CA LEU A 3 -9.38 12.10 -10.19
C LEU A 3 -9.95 13.09 -11.21
N GLN A 4 -10.50 14.24 -10.78
CA GLN A 4 -11.02 15.25 -11.72
C GLN A 4 -9.92 15.86 -12.63
N ALA A 5 -8.64 15.73 -12.24
CA ALA A 5 -7.51 16.25 -13.00
C ALA A 5 -7.17 15.42 -14.26
N ALA A 6 -7.53 14.13 -14.32
CA ALA A 6 -7.19 13.26 -15.45
C ALA A 6 -8.13 13.46 -16.66
N ILE A 7 -9.40 13.78 -16.41
CA ILE A 7 -10.42 13.97 -17.47
C ILE A 7 -10.19 15.26 -18.26
N LYS A 8 -9.59 16.28 -17.65
CA LYS A 8 -9.29 17.58 -18.28
C LYS A 8 -7.94 17.65 -19.00
N ASN A 9 -7.15 16.58 -19.01
CA ASN A 9 -5.86 16.58 -19.70
C ASN A 9 -6.05 16.33 -21.22
N PRO A 10 -5.75 17.30 -22.10
CA PRO A 10 -5.96 17.16 -23.54
C PRO A 10 -5.06 16.11 -24.21
N ASN A 11 -4.06 15.56 -23.49
CA ASN A 11 -3.15 14.51 -23.99
C ASN A 11 -3.61 13.06 -23.69
N VAL A 12 -4.82 12.85 -23.18
CA VAL A 12 -5.35 11.50 -22.94
C VAL A 12 -6.29 11.05 -24.08
N SER A 13 -6.00 9.88 -24.65
CA SER A 13 -6.77 9.25 -25.74
C SER A 13 -8.21 8.94 -25.31
N ASN A 14 -9.16 9.00 -26.25
CA ASN A 14 -10.58 8.77 -26.00
C ASN A 14 -10.86 7.37 -25.39
N GLU A 15 -10.08 6.37 -25.78
CA GLU A 15 -10.17 4.99 -25.26
C GLU A 15 -9.80 4.89 -23.76
N ALA A 16 -8.92 5.77 -23.27
CA ALA A 16 -8.57 5.85 -21.85
C ALA A 16 -9.64 6.60 -21.02
N LYS A 17 -10.39 7.51 -21.66
CA LYS A 17 -11.51 8.22 -21.03
C LYS A 17 -12.71 7.30 -20.85
N GLU A 18 -13.04 6.50 -21.86
CA GLU A 18 -14.14 5.51 -21.80
C GLU A 18 -13.88 4.44 -20.73
N ARG A 19 -12.65 3.91 -20.65
CA ARG A 19 -12.25 2.97 -19.58
C ARG A 19 -12.34 3.59 -18.19
N SER A 20 -12.11 4.90 -18.07
CA SER A 20 -12.27 5.63 -16.81
C SER A 20 -13.74 5.84 -16.47
N GLN A 21 -14.58 6.18 -17.45
CA GLN A 21 -16.02 6.37 -17.27
C GLN A 21 -16.72 5.07 -16.83
N HIS A 22 -16.34 3.93 -17.40
CA HIS A 22 -16.92 2.64 -17.03
C HIS A 22 -16.58 2.23 -15.58
N ILE A 23 -15.43 2.65 -15.05
CA ILE A 23 -15.06 2.42 -13.63
C ILE A 23 -15.87 3.35 -12.71
N PHE A 24 -16.23 4.55 -13.17
CA PHE A 24 -17.05 5.50 -12.41
C PHE A 24 -18.52 5.07 -12.31
N GLU A 25 -19.13 4.57 -13.39
CA GLU A 25 -20.52 4.07 -13.38
C GLU A 25 -20.66 2.81 -12.50
N ASP A 26 -19.67 1.91 -12.51
CA ASP A 26 -19.65 0.74 -11.61
C ASP A 26 -19.42 1.13 -10.13
N MET A 27 -18.80 2.29 -9.86
CA MET A 27 -18.59 2.82 -8.50
C MET A 27 -19.81 3.56 -7.93
N GLU A 28 -20.74 4.03 -8.76
CA GLU A 28 -21.89 4.83 -8.29
C GLU A 28 -23.08 3.97 -7.82
N SER A 29 -23.10 2.67 -8.17
CA SER A 29 -24.15 1.72 -7.73
C SER A 29 -23.86 0.98 -6.43
N GLN A 30 -22.71 1.23 -5.79
CA GLN A 30 -22.38 0.61 -4.50
C GLN A 30 -22.14 1.71 -3.46
N PRO A 31 -22.82 1.69 -2.30
CA PRO A 31 -22.44 2.58 -1.21
C PRO A 31 -20.96 2.32 -0.91
N GLU A 32 -20.16 3.39 -0.80
CA GLU A 32 -18.74 3.36 -0.50
C GLU A 32 -18.43 2.52 0.75
N GLU A 33 -18.29 1.20 0.60
CA GLU A 33 -17.31 0.48 1.39
C GLU A 33 -15.96 0.96 0.87
N VAL A 34 -15.41 1.94 1.57
CA VAL A 34 -13.98 2.21 1.51
C VAL A 34 -13.32 0.89 1.83
N HIS A 35 -12.96 0.11 0.81
CA HIS A 35 -12.09 -1.03 0.94
C HIS A 35 -10.71 -0.46 1.27
N TYR A 36 -10.53 -0.06 2.53
CA TYR A 36 -9.22 -0.08 3.15
C TYR A 36 -8.64 -1.42 2.76
N PRO A 37 -7.46 -1.48 2.11
CA PRO A 37 -6.84 -2.75 1.81
C PRO A 37 -6.81 -3.50 3.14
N MET A 38 -7.70 -4.49 3.25
CA MET A 38 -7.83 -5.31 4.45
C MET A 38 -6.42 -5.77 4.73
N LYS A 39 -5.91 -5.44 5.92
CA LYS A 39 -4.53 -5.65 6.33
C LYS A 39 -4.11 -7.08 5.97
N ASP A 40 -3.52 -7.24 4.78
CA ASP A 40 -3.23 -8.56 4.24
C ASP A 40 -2.19 -9.18 5.17
N GLU A 41 -2.44 -10.38 5.71
CA GLU A 41 -1.45 -11.12 6.49
C GLU A 41 -0.13 -11.31 5.70
N LYS A 42 -0.22 -11.29 4.37
CA LYS A 42 0.93 -11.27 3.44
C LYS A 42 1.76 -9.99 3.56
N SER A 43 1.13 -8.86 3.85
CA SER A 43 1.82 -7.59 4.14
C SER A 43 2.61 -7.69 5.44
N ASP A 44 1.99 -8.20 6.50
CA ASP A 44 2.66 -8.35 7.81
C ASP A 44 3.86 -9.30 7.73
N THR A 45 3.73 -10.40 6.99
CA THR A 45 4.84 -11.34 6.73
C THR A 45 6.04 -10.65 6.05
N ARG A 46 5.78 -9.83 5.03
CA ARG A 46 6.83 -9.08 4.31
C ARG A 46 7.48 -8.03 5.18
N VAL A 47 6.69 -7.33 5.99
CA VAL A 47 7.20 -6.32 6.92
C VAL A 47 8.11 -6.97 7.96
N ASN A 48 7.69 -8.09 8.57
CA ASN A 48 8.50 -8.81 9.54
C ASN A 48 9.80 -9.37 8.92
N ALA A 49 9.75 -9.83 7.67
CA ALA A 49 10.96 -10.23 6.94
C ALA A 49 11.95 -9.06 6.74
N GLY A 50 11.44 -7.85 6.51
CA GLY A 50 12.24 -6.63 6.42
C GLY A 50 12.99 -6.32 7.73
N TYR A 51 12.29 -6.35 8.86
CA TYR A 51 12.93 -6.14 10.17
C TYR A 51 13.99 -7.21 10.49
N LYS A 52 13.72 -8.47 10.15
CA LYS A 52 14.71 -9.55 10.28
C LYS A 52 15.95 -9.32 9.40
N ALA A 53 15.77 -8.75 8.21
CA ALA A 53 16.87 -8.36 7.34
C ALA A 53 17.69 -7.20 7.93
N THR A 54 17.03 -6.20 8.54
CA THR A 54 17.69 -5.10 9.27
C THR A 54 18.60 -5.64 10.35
N MET A 55 18.16 -6.58 11.19
CA MET A 55 19.01 -7.16 12.24
C MET A 55 20.30 -7.80 11.71
N LYS A 56 20.23 -8.45 10.54
CA LYS A 56 21.38 -9.14 9.92
C LYS A 56 22.29 -8.22 9.10
N ASN A 57 21.83 -7.04 8.73
CA ASN A 57 22.60 -6.14 7.88
C ASN A 57 23.77 -5.52 8.69
N PRO A 58 25.04 -5.69 8.28
CA PRO A 58 26.17 -5.04 8.97
C PRO A 58 26.21 -3.53 8.77
N ASN A 59 25.51 -3.00 7.74
CA ASN A 59 25.52 -1.58 7.39
C ASN A 59 24.41 -0.76 8.07
N VAL A 60 23.60 -1.35 8.94
CA VAL A 60 22.61 -0.60 9.73
C VAL A 60 23.15 -0.32 11.14
N SER A 61 22.71 0.79 11.73
CA SER A 61 23.11 1.18 13.09
C SER A 61 22.59 0.20 14.13
N THR A 62 23.24 0.16 15.29
CA THR A 62 22.83 -0.65 16.43
C THR A 62 21.42 -0.30 16.90
N GLU A 63 21.11 0.99 17.00
CA GLU A 63 19.77 1.49 17.36
C GLU A 63 18.68 1.00 16.39
N ALA A 64 18.97 0.96 15.08
CA ALA A 64 18.02 0.45 14.10
C ALA A 64 17.79 -1.07 14.24
N LYS A 65 18.79 -1.83 14.71
CA LYS A 65 18.65 -3.26 14.99
C LYS A 65 17.83 -3.51 16.24
N GLU A 66 18.08 -2.76 17.30
CA GLU A 66 17.30 -2.81 18.55
C GLU A 66 15.83 -2.47 18.29
N ASN A 67 15.57 -1.40 17.51
CA ASN A 67 14.21 -1.04 17.13
C ASN A 67 13.53 -2.15 16.31
N ALA A 68 14.24 -2.74 15.34
CA ALA A 68 13.73 -3.85 14.55
C ALA A 68 13.41 -5.10 15.41
N GLU A 69 14.23 -5.38 16.42
CA GLU A 69 14.02 -6.46 17.38
C GLU A 69 12.76 -6.20 18.22
N GLN A 70 12.63 -5.02 18.83
CA GLN A 70 11.46 -4.66 19.62
C GLN A 70 10.15 -4.75 18.83
N ILE A 71 10.14 -4.29 17.57
CA ILE A 71 8.95 -4.39 16.72
C ILE A 71 8.62 -5.86 16.40
N LEU A 72 9.63 -6.72 16.23
CA LEU A 72 9.40 -8.15 16.01
C LEU A 72 8.87 -8.85 17.27
N GLU A 73 9.34 -8.48 18.46
CA GLU A 73 8.82 -8.99 19.75
C GLU A 73 7.36 -8.56 19.97
N GLU A 74 7.06 -7.27 19.79
CA GLU A 74 5.70 -6.72 19.96
C GLU A 74 4.69 -7.42 19.03
N ARG A 75 5.15 -7.83 17.85
CA ARG A 75 4.36 -8.56 16.86
C ARG A 75 4.38 -10.08 17.03
N GLY A 76 5.11 -10.63 18.00
CA GLY A 76 5.25 -12.07 18.20
C GLY A 76 5.89 -12.81 17.03
N ALA A 77 6.80 -12.14 16.32
CA ALA A 77 7.43 -12.64 15.09
C ALA A 77 8.82 -13.25 15.31
N ILE A 78 9.35 -13.22 16.54
CA ILE A 78 10.58 -13.86 17.01
C ILE A 78 10.38 -14.50 18.38
#